data_AF-A0A845R1H0-F1
#
_entry.id   AF-A0A845R1H0-F1
#
_cell.length_a   1.000
_cell.length_b   1.000
_cell.length_c   1.000
_cell.angle_alpha   90.00
_cell.angle_beta   90.00
_cell.angle_gamma   90.00
#
_symmetry.space_group_name_H-M   'P 1'
#
loop_
_entity.id
_entity.type
_entity.pdbx_description
1 polymer ?
#
loop_
_entity_poly.entity_id
_entity_poly.type
_entity_poly.pdbx_seq_one_letter_code
_entity_poly.pdbx_strand_id
1 'polypeptide(L)'
;MRYISTRDNTIQYSASQAITQGLAKDGGLLTPFYIPKLPGNALEDLKAMAYQQRAVYIMKMFLEEFSVKELTDFANAAYGPDKFDTPAVAPVRTVDGSTHCLELWHGPTSAFKDMALQMLPHLLTASLTKTEEDKTVCILVATSGDTGKGALEGFKDVPRTKILVFYPKDGVSQIQELQMLTQEGGNVGVCAVVGNFDDAQTGVKELFSNEEVRQALAKKGYLFSSANSINWGRVLPQLVYYVSACCDLLRDEKLAPGQTVNVCVPTGNFGNILAAYYVREMGLPIGQLICASNSNNVLTDFIREGVYDRNRPFHNTMSPSMDILISSNLERLLYSLTQDPAEVKGYMAQLAASGRYQVSDRIKDRLQKRFKGYFCDDRETQRVIRSVYDRFGYLIDTHTAVAFSALEQYRQETGDNTPAIVASTASPFKFSGSVLEALGETAPASGLDALDQLTAKTGLPAPAPLAGLRSKTVRFSQVVEKDHMLDAVRSLLE
;
A
#
# COMPACT_ATOMS: atom_id res chain seq x y z
N MET A 1 0.45 -14.95 -19.16
CA MET A 1 -0.09 -14.99 -17.79
C MET A 1 -1.60 -14.74 -17.83
N ARG A 2 -2.38 -15.58 -17.15
CA ARG A 2 -3.83 -15.41 -16.96
C ARG A 2 -4.13 -15.09 -15.50
N TYR A 3 -5.27 -14.46 -15.26
CA TYR A 3 -5.77 -14.05 -13.95
C TYR A 3 -7.09 -14.75 -13.66
N ILE A 4 -7.37 -14.97 -12.38
CA ILE A 4 -8.59 -15.62 -11.88
C ILE A 4 -9.11 -14.87 -10.66
N SER A 5 -10.38 -15.09 -10.31
CA SER A 5 -10.93 -14.63 -9.03
C SER A 5 -10.51 -15.57 -7.90
N THR A 6 -10.25 -15.02 -6.73
CA THR A 6 -10.05 -15.78 -5.48
C THR A 6 -11.27 -16.58 -5.06
N ARG A 7 -12.46 -16.30 -5.61
CA ARG A 7 -13.74 -16.97 -5.28
C ARG A 7 -14.32 -17.79 -6.44
N ASP A 8 -13.71 -17.71 -7.62
CA ASP A 8 -14.06 -18.48 -8.81
C ASP A 8 -12.87 -18.55 -9.79
N ASN A 9 -12.34 -19.75 -10.00
CA ASN A 9 -11.21 -19.98 -10.91
C ASN A 9 -11.65 -20.51 -12.28
N THR A 10 -12.96 -20.61 -12.56
CA THR A 10 -13.48 -21.07 -13.86
C THR A 10 -13.41 -19.99 -14.93
N ILE A 11 -13.48 -18.71 -14.53
CA ILE A 11 -13.36 -17.57 -15.43
C ILE A 11 -11.92 -17.05 -15.39
N GLN A 12 -11.31 -16.98 -16.58
CA GLN A 12 -9.98 -16.41 -16.74
C GLN A 12 -10.02 -15.03 -17.37
N TYR A 13 -9.16 -14.16 -16.87
CA TYR A 13 -8.98 -12.79 -17.31
C TYR A 13 -7.56 -12.60 -17.87
N SER A 14 -7.42 -11.70 -18.83
CA SER A 14 -6.11 -11.18 -19.20
C SER A 14 -5.58 -10.20 -18.13
N ALA A 15 -4.30 -9.83 -18.22
CA ALA A 15 -3.71 -8.87 -17.28
C ALA A 15 -4.40 -7.50 -17.41
N SER A 16 -4.66 -7.09 -18.66
CA SER A 16 -5.35 -5.84 -18.96
C SER A 16 -6.77 -5.84 -18.39
N GLN A 17 -7.51 -6.94 -18.54
CA GLN A 17 -8.84 -7.09 -17.94
C GLN A 17 -8.79 -7.01 -16.41
N ALA A 18 -7.78 -7.62 -15.78
CA ALA A 18 -7.64 -7.58 -14.33
C ALA A 18 -7.35 -6.18 -13.77
N ILE A 19 -6.56 -5.39 -14.50
CA ILE A 19 -6.25 -4.00 -14.12
C ILE A 19 -7.45 -3.08 -14.38
N THR A 20 -8.13 -3.22 -15.53
CA THR A 20 -9.31 -2.41 -15.89
C THR A 20 -10.46 -2.64 -14.90
N GLN A 21 -10.78 -3.90 -14.58
CA GLN A 21 -11.91 -4.23 -13.71
C GLN A 21 -11.62 -3.96 -12.22
N GLY A 22 -10.39 -4.22 -11.76
CA GLY A 22 -9.98 -4.10 -10.36
C GLY A 22 -10.56 -5.18 -9.43
N LEU A 23 -11.87 -5.39 -9.47
CA LEU A 23 -12.60 -6.43 -8.72
C LEU A 23 -13.31 -7.39 -9.70
N ALA A 24 -13.36 -8.68 -9.35
CA ALA A 24 -14.09 -9.66 -10.14
C ALA A 24 -15.61 -9.52 -9.93
N LYS A 25 -16.40 -10.02 -10.90
CA LYS A 25 -17.87 -9.92 -10.88
C LYS A 25 -18.53 -10.64 -9.69
N ASP A 26 -17.89 -11.67 -9.16
CA ASP A 26 -18.31 -12.43 -7.98
C ASP A 26 -17.91 -11.76 -6.65
N GLY A 27 -17.32 -10.56 -6.72
CA GLY A 27 -16.79 -9.82 -5.58
C GLY A 27 -15.45 -10.33 -5.05
N GLY A 28 -14.84 -11.32 -5.70
CA GLY A 28 -13.49 -11.80 -5.38
C GLY A 28 -12.40 -10.90 -5.94
N LEU A 29 -11.17 -11.11 -5.47
CA LEU A 29 -10.00 -10.37 -5.91
C LEU A 29 -9.33 -11.09 -7.09
N LEU A 30 -8.91 -10.32 -8.10
CA LEU A 30 -8.18 -10.88 -9.24
C LEU A 30 -6.71 -11.14 -8.84
N THR A 31 -6.22 -12.35 -9.10
CA THR A 31 -4.88 -12.83 -8.75
C THR A 31 -4.28 -13.61 -9.93
N PRO A 32 -2.96 -13.63 -10.13
CA PRO A 32 -2.36 -14.45 -11.18
C PRO A 32 -2.68 -15.94 -10.95
N PHE A 33 -2.92 -16.67 -12.04
CA PHE A 33 -3.23 -18.10 -12.00
C PHE A 33 -2.11 -18.93 -11.38
N TYR A 34 -0.86 -18.49 -11.56
CA TYR A 34 0.32 -19.04 -10.89
C TYR A 34 1.33 -17.92 -10.60
N ILE A 35 2.21 -18.14 -9.61
CA ILE A 35 3.32 -17.23 -9.34
C ILE A 35 4.54 -17.67 -10.18
N PRO A 36 5.01 -16.84 -11.13
CA PRO A 36 6.15 -17.20 -11.97
C PRO A 36 7.44 -17.28 -11.13
N LYS A 37 8.36 -18.18 -11.47
CA LYS A 37 9.64 -18.33 -10.76
C LYS A 37 10.71 -17.42 -11.35
N LEU A 38 11.51 -16.78 -10.50
CA LEU A 38 12.72 -16.08 -10.91
C LEU A 38 13.73 -17.10 -11.48
N PRO A 39 14.38 -16.80 -12.61
CA PRO A 39 15.54 -17.56 -13.07
C PRO A 39 16.63 -17.65 -11.99
N GLY A 40 17.41 -18.73 -11.98
CA GLY A 40 18.42 -18.96 -10.94
C GLY A 40 19.50 -17.87 -10.84
N ASN A 41 19.82 -17.20 -11.94
CA ASN A 41 20.77 -16.09 -12.03
C ASN A 41 20.10 -14.70 -11.96
N ALA A 42 18.78 -14.62 -11.71
CA ALA A 42 18.05 -13.36 -11.83
C ALA A 42 18.60 -12.26 -10.92
N LEU A 43 18.98 -12.57 -9.67
CA LEU A 43 19.55 -11.56 -8.77
C LEU A 43 20.89 -11.02 -9.25
N GLU A 44 21.73 -11.85 -9.88
CA GLU A 44 22.99 -11.40 -10.45
C GLU A 44 22.77 -10.47 -11.66
N ASP A 45 21.83 -10.83 -12.54
CA ASP A 45 21.47 -10.00 -13.70
C ASP A 45 20.87 -8.65 -13.27
N LEU A 46 19.99 -8.67 -12.27
CA LEU A 46 19.28 -7.49 -11.75
C LEU A 46 20.17 -6.59 -10.89
N LYS A 47 21.27 -7.11 -10.33
CA LYS A 47 22.17 -6.39 -9.42
C LYS A 47 22.67 -5.06 -9.99
N ALA A 48 23.06 -5.07 -11.27
CA ALA A 48 23.59 -3.89 -11.97
C ALA A 48 22.51 -2.98 -12.59
N MET A 49 21.24 -3.41 -12.59
CA MET A 49 20.15 -2.67 -13.22
C MET A 49 19.65 -1.52 -12.34
N ALA A 50 19.24 -0.42 -12.98
CA ALA A 50 18.48 0.64 -12.31
C ALA A 50 17.09 0.15 -11.90
N TYR A 51 16.43 0.84 -10.96
CA TYR A 51 15.12 0.45 -10.44
C TYR A 51 14.07 0.27 -11.55
N GLN A 52 14.06 1.17 -12.54
CA GLN A 52 13.13 1.13 -13.69
C GLN A 52 13.31 -0.15 -14.51
N GLN A 53 14.56 -0.57 -14.74
CA GLN A 53 14.86 -1.81 -15.46
C GLN A 53 14.45 -3.04 -14.66
N ARG A 54 14.69 -3.03 -13.33
CA ARG A 54 14.20 -4.08 -12.42
C ARG A 54 12.66 -4.16 -12.45
N ALA A 55 11.98 -3.01 -12.48
CA ALA A 55 10.53 -2.94 -12.60
C ALA A 55 10.03 -3.59 -13.89
N VAL A 56 10.64 -3.26 -15.04
CA VAL A 56 10.31 -3.88 -16.33
C VAL A 56 10.49 -5.40 -16.27
N TYR A 57 11.64 -5.87 -15.78
CA TYR A 57 11.94 -7.30 -15.69
C TYR A 57 10.88 -8.05 -14.88
N ILE A 58 10.59 -7.59 -13.66
CA ILE A 58 9.66 -8.27 -12.75
C ILE A 58 8.23 -8.16 -13.25
N MET A 59 7.79 -6.97 -13.68
CA MET A 59 6.42 -6.76 -14.13
C MET A 59 6.10 -7.50 -15.42
N LYS A 60 7.06 -7.65 -16.34
CA LYS A 60 6.87 -8.39 -17.61
C LYS A 60 6.46 -9.84 -17.40
N MET A 61 6.92 -10.47 -16.31
CA MET A 61 6.55 -11.86 -15.95
C MET A 61 5.05 -12.03 -15.66
N PHE A 62 4.38 -10.94 -15.28
CA PHE A 62 2.95 -10.90 -14.96
C PHE A 62 2.11 -10.25 -16.07
N LEU A 63 2.71 -9.34 -16.84
CA LEU A 63 2.05 -8.53 -17.86
C LEU A 63 2.42 -9.00 -19.28
N GLU A 64 1.95 -10.20 -19.65
CA GLU A 64 2.29 -10.82 -20.95
C GLU A 64 1.90 -9.93 -22.15
N GLU A 65 0.72 -9.31 -22.09
CA GLU A 65 0.17 -8.45 -23.16
C GLU A 65 0.90 -7.11 -23.32
N PHE A 66 1.76 -6.74 -22.37
CA PHE A 66 2.49 -5.49 -22.38
C PHE A 66 3.88 -5.73 -22.95
N SER A 67 4.24 -4.95 -23.96
CA SER A 67 5.57 -4.99 -24.56
C SER A 67 6.64 -4.46 -23.60
N VAL A 68 7.89 -4.89 -23.80
CA VAL A 68 9.04 -4.37 -23.03
C VAL A 68 9.17 -2.85 -23.20
N LYS A 69 8.90 -2.34 -24.41
CA LYS A 69 8.92 -0.90 -24.68
C LYS A 69 7.88 -0.15 -23.85
N GLU A 70 6.62 -0.60 -23.84
CA GLU A 70 5.57 0.01 -23.03
C GLU A 70 5.95 0.05 -21.56
N LEU A 71 6.38 -1.08 -20.99
CA LEU A 71 6.78 -1.15 -19.59
C LEU A 71 7.98 -0.25 -19.28
N THR A 72 8.92 -0.11 -20.22
CA THR A 72 10.08 0.78 -20.08
C THR A 72 9.63 2.24 -20.04
N ASP A 73 8.77 2.65 -20.98
CA ASP A 73 8.20 4.00 -21.03
C ASP A 73 7.43 4.30 -19.73
N PHE A 74 6.64 3.35 -19.23
CA PHE A 74 5.88 3.49 -17.99
C PHE A 74 6.78 3.56 -16.76
N ALA A 75 7.81 2.71 -16.66
CA ALA A 75 8.73 2.70 -15.52
C ALA A 75 9.54 3.99 -15.46
N ASN A 76 9.97 4.52 -16.61
CA ASN A 76 10.67 5.81 -16.68
C ASN A 76 9.76 6.98 -16.29
N ALA A 77 8.50 6.98 -16.71
CA ALA A 77 7.54 8.02 -16.34
C ALA A 77 7.13 7.94 -14.86
N ALA A 78 6.89 6.73 -14.35
CA ALA A 78 6.43 6.51 -12.98
C ALA A 78 7.54 6.72 -11.94
N TYR A 79 8.77 6.32 -12.25
CA TYR A 79 9.89 6.28 -11.31
C TYR A 79 11.07 7.16 -11.75
N GLY A 80 10.83 8.12 -12.64
CA GLY A 80 11.85 9.06 -13.11
C GLY A 80 12.22 10.13 -12.08
N PRO A 81 13.26 10.93 -12.36
CA PRO A 81 13.74 11.99 -11.47
C PRO A 81 12.72 13.11 -11.22
N ASP A 82 11.73 13.27 -12.11
CA ASP A 82 10.65 14.24 -11.93
C ASP A 82 9.64 13.81 -10.85
N LYS A 83 9.65 12.52 -10.46
CA LYS A 83 8.71 11.92 -9.51
C LYS A 83 9.38 11.50 -8.21
N PHE A 84 10.61 11.02 -8.27
CA PHE A 84 11.35 10.51 -7.12
C PHE A 84 12.61 11.33 -6.89
N ASP A 85 12.85 11.70 -5.64
CA ASP A 85 13.99 12.55 -5.24
C ASP A 85 15.34 11.82 -5.22
N THR A 86 15.35 10.52 -5.54
CA THR A 86 16.53 9.66 -5.61
C THR A 86 16.46 8.70 -6.80
N PRO A 87 17.56 8.49 -7.55
CA PRO A 87 17.59 7.55 -8.67
C PRO A 87 17.41 6.09 -8.23
N ALA A 88 17.65 5.79 -6.95
CA ALA A 88 17.39 4.46 -6.39
C ALA A 88 15.90 4.15 -6.28
N VAL A 89 15.03 5.18 -6.27
CA VAL A 89 13.56 5.14 -6.09
C VAL A 89 13.13 4.59 -4.72
N ALA A 90 13.66 3.45 -4.32
CA ALA A 90 13.44 2.78 -3.03
C ALA A 90 14.79 2.36 -2.41
N PRO A 91 15.61 3.30 -1.93
CA PRO A 91 16.92 2.99 -1.34
C PRO A 91 16.78 2.16 -0.06
N VAL A 92 17.82 1.37 0.22
CA VAL A 92 17.93 0.58 1.46
C VAL A 92 19.03 1.15 2.34
N ARG A 93 18.67 1.55 3.56
CA ARG A 93 19.59 2.06 4.58
C ARG A 93 19.89 0.99 5.61
N THR A 94 21.16 0.65 5.80
CA THR A 94 21.56 -0.25 6.89
C THR A 94 21.58 0.53 8.20
N VAL A 95 20.69 0.19 9.14
CA VAL A 95 20.56 0.86 10.44
C VAL A 95 21.54 0.28 11.44
N ASP A 96 21.69 -1.05 11.44
CA ASP A 96 22.70 -1.78 12.21
C ASP A 96 23.20 -3.01 11.44
N GLY A 97 24.00 -3.87 12.08
CA GLY A 97 24.61 -5.04 11.42
C GLY A 97 23.63 -6.08 10.85
N SER A 98 22.35 -6.07 11.23
CA SER A 98 21.36 -7.06 10.76
C SER A 98 20.00 -6.45 10.41
N THR A 99 19.86 -5.12 10.40
CA THR A 99 18.60 -4.43 10.16
C THR A 99 18.77 -3.41 9.05
N HIS A 100 18.04 -3.61 7.96
CA HIS A 100 18.06 -2.78 6.76
C HIS A 100 16.69 -2.14 6.54
N CYS A 101 16.62 -0.83 6.50
CA CYS A 101 15.41 -0.07 6.29
C CYS A 101 15.21 0.24 4.81
N LEU A 102 14.16 -0.30 4.20
CA LEU A 102 13.78 -0.02 2.82
C LEU A 102 12.91 1.24 2.81
N GLU A 103 13.49 2.38 2.42
CA GLU A 103 12.83 3.68 2.35
C GLU A 103 11.92 3.73 1.11
N LEU A 104 10.60 3.71 1.31
CA LEU A 104 9.61 3.69 0.22
C LEU A 104 8.93 5.05 0.00
N TRP A 105 9.44 6.12 0.62
CA TRP A 105 8.75 7.41 0.74
C TRP A 105 9.45 8.54 -0.03
N HIS A 106 10.28 8.21 -1.01
CA HIS A 106 10.99 9.17 -1.86
C HIS A 106 10.17 9.71 -3.04
N GLY A 107 8.91 9.27 -3.14
CA GLY A 107 7.97 9.69 -4.19
C GLY A 107 7.28 11.03 -3.89
N PRO A 108 6.38 11.46 -4.78
CA PRO A 108 5.80 12.81 -4.77
C PRO A 108 4.82 13.07 -3.62
N THR A 109 4.46 12.05 -2.82
CA THR A 109 3.56 12.20 -1.68
C THR A 109 4.20 11.80 -0.34
N SER A 110 5.47 11.45 -0.40
CA SER A 110 6.31 11.03 0.72
C SER A 110 5.80 9.78 1.45
N ALA A 111 5.22 8.83 0.71
CA ALA A 111 4.71 7.56 1.24
C ALA A 111 4.80 6.42 0.22
N PHE A 112 4.89 5.18 0.70
CA PHE A 112 5.07 3.96 -0.13
C PHE A 112 3.99 3.72 -1.17
N LYS A 113 2.84 4.36 -1.02
CA LYS A 113 1.72 4.21 -1.96
C LYS A 113 2.09 4.79 -3.33
N ASP A 114 3.05 5.72 -3.39
CA ASP A 114 3.64 6.24 -4.63
C ASP A 114 4.24 5.15 -5.50
N MET A 115 4.87 4.13 -4.89
CA MET A 115 5.49 3.01 -5.60
C MET A 115 4.49 2.29 -6.52
N ALA A 116 3.22 2.26 -6.14
CA ALA A 116 2.16 1.65 -6.93
C ALA A 116 1.33 2.67 -7.72
N LEU A 117 1.01 3.81 -7.10
CA LEU A 117 0.06 4.77 -7.64
C LEU A 117 0.65 5.68 -8.72
N GLN A 118 1.98 5.79 -8.83
CA GLN A 118 2.60 6.42 -9.99
C GLN A 118 2.62 5.49 -11.21
N MET A 119 2.61 4.16 -11.02
CA MET A 119 2.60 3.17 -12.10
C MET A 119 1.19 2.81 -12.58
N LEU A 120 0.22 2.74 -11.66
CA LEU A 120 -1.15 2.32 -11.95
C LEU A 120 -1.82 3.11 -13.10
N PRO A 121 -1.71 4.45 -13.21
CA PRO A 121 -2.34 5.20 -14.30
C PRO A 121 -1.84 4.76 -15.67
N HIS A 122 -0.53 4.55 -15.83
CA HIS A 122 0.05 4.06 -17.09
C HIS A 122 -0.46 2.67 -17.45
N LEU A 123 -0.49 1.77 -16.46
CA LEU A 123 -1.04 0.43 -16.64
C LEU A 123 -2.53 0.46 -16.99
N LEU A 124 -3.31 1.30 -16.33
CA LEU A 124 -4.75 1.42 -16.55
C LEU A 124 -5.05 1.99 -17.94
N THR A 125 -4.42 3.09 -18.34
CA THR A 125 -4.61 3.69 -19.67
C THR A 125 -4.27 2.71 -20.80
N ALA A 126 -3.16 1.98 -20.66
CA ALA A 126 -2.80 0.93 -21.62
C ALA A 126 -3.78 -0.24 -21.58
N SER A 127 -4.28 -0.64 -20.41
CA SER A 127 -5.28 -1.70 -20.26
C SER A 127 -6.60 -1.33 -20.93
N LEU A 128 -7.08 -0.10 -20.74
CA LEU A 128 -8.31 0.40 -21.38
C LEU A 128 -8.22 0.31 -22.89
N THR A 129 -7.07 0.69 -23.45
CA THR A 129 -6.81 0.58 -24.90
C THR A 129 -6.83 -0.88 -25.36
N LYS A 130 -6.15 -1.78 -24.64
CA LYS A 130 -6.09 -3.21 -24.95
C LYS A 130 -7.44 -3.92 -24.79
N THR A 131 -8.31 -3.42 -23.92
CA THR A 131 -9.67 -3.95 -23.74
C THR A 131 -10.72 -3.24 -24.58
N GLU A 132 -10.30 -2.35 -25.49
CA GLU A 132 -11.21 -1.54 -26.35
C GLU A 132 -12.29 -0.79 -25.54
N GLU A 133 -11.96 -0.39 -24.31
CA GLU A 133 -12.86 0.44 -23.49
C GLU A 133 -12.62 1.90 -23.85
N ASP A 134 -13.66 2.58 -24.33
CA ASP A 134 -13.66 3.97 -24.82
C ASP A 134 -14.20 4.97 -23.79
N LYS A 135 -14.90 4.49 -22.75
CA LYS A 135 -15.44 5.33 -21.68
C LYS A 135 -14.34 6.03 -20.87
N THR A 136 -14.71 7.15 -20.26
CA THR A 136 -13.89 7.83 -19.25
C THR A 136 -13.98 7.08 -17.93
N VAL A 137 -12.84 6.77 -17.32
CA VAL A 137 -12.82 6.06 -16.05
C VAL A 137 -13.04 7.05 -14.89
N CYS A 138 -14.09 6.81 -14.11
CA CYS A 138 -14.34 7.50 -12.86
C CYS A 138 -13.76 6.66 -11.70
N ILE A 139 -12.70 7.18 -11.10
CA ILE A 139 -11.94 6.55 -10.05
C ILE A 139 -12.46 7.03 -8.71
N LEU A 140 -13.02 6.10 -7.92
CA LEU A 140 -13.44 6.38 -6.55
C LEU A 140 -12.46 5.77 -5.55
N VAL A 141 -12.02 6.60 -4.60
CA VAL A 141 -11.07 6.20 -3.55
C VAL A 141 -11.63 6.64 -2.19
N ALA A 142 -11.62 5.73 -1.22
CA ALA A 142 -11.76 6.08 0.19
C ALA A 142 -10.37 5.96 0.84
N THR A 143 -9.99 6.92 1.68
CA THR A 143 -8.65 6.94 2.27
C THR A 143 -8.64 7.34 3.74
N SER A 144 -7.69 6.81 4.50
CA SER A 144 -7.25 7.31 5.81
C SER A 144 -6.00 8.22 5.69
N GLY A 145 -5.88 8.95 4.58
CA GLY A 145 -4.76 9.84 4.27
C GLY A 145 -4.01 9.46 2.99
N ASP A 146 -2.89 8.73 3.11
CA ASP A 146 -1.91 8.58 2.02
C ASP A 146 -2.45 7.97 0.71
N THR A 147 -3.42 7.04 0.76
CA THR A 147 -3.90 6.37 -0.47
C THR A 147 -4.56 7.37 -1.40
N GLY A 148 -5.39 8.26 -0.83
CA GLY A 148 -6.05 9.32 -1.56
C GLY A 148 -5.04 10.26 -2.19
N LYS A 149 -4.07 10.75 -1.42
CA LYS A 149 -3.03 11.63 -1.97
C LYS A 149 -2.19 10.97 -3.06
N GLY A 150 -1.75 9.73 -2.86
CA GLY A 150 -1.02 8.98 -3.89
C GLY A 150 -1.83 8.79 -5.16
N ALA A 151 -3.13 8.53 -5.04
CA ALA A 151 -4.02 8.32 -6.18
C ALA A 151 -4.30 9.64 -6.92
N LEU A 152 -4.56 10.72 -6.18
CA LEU A 152 -4.72 12.06 -6.72
C LEU A 152 -3.51 12.50 -7.54
N GLU A 153 -2.30 12.28 -7.01
CA GLU A 153 -1.07 12.66 -7.69
C GLU A 153 -0.79 11.77 -8.91
N GLY A 154 -1.02 10.46 -8.80
CA GLY A 154 -0.86 9.54 -9.93
C GLY A 154 -1.83 9.82 -11.08
N PHE A 155 -3.09 10.09 -10.77
CA PHE A 155 -4.13 10.34 -11.78
C PHE A 155 -4.28 11.80 -12.19
N LYS A 156 -3.45 12.71 -11.67
CA LYS A 156 -3.44 14.12 -12.04
C LYS A 156 -3.31 14.28 -13.56
N ASP A 157 -4.31 14.88 -14.16
CA ASP A 157 -4.40 15.22 -15.59
C ASP A 157 -4.20 14.02 -16.54
N VAL A 158 -4.46 12.80 -16.06
CA VAL A 158 -4.40 11.60 -16.89
C VAL A 158 -5.60 11.58 -17.85
N PRO A 159 -5.39 11.52 -19.18
CA PRO A 159 -6.47 11.55 -20.16
C PRO A 159 -7.51 10.44 -19.92
N ARG A 160 -8.79 10.76 -20.16
CA ARG A 160 -9.92 9.83 -19.99
C ARG A 160 -10.05 9.27 -18.57
N THR A 161 -9.61 10.03 -17.57
CA THR A 161 -9.84 9.71 -16.16
C THR A 161 -10.43 10.90 -15.41
N LYS A 162 -11.27 10.61 -14.43
CA LYS A 162 -11.75 11.52 -13.38
C LYS A 162 -11.53 10.82 -12.06
N ILE A 163 -11.05 11.50 -11.02
CA ILE A 163 -10.82 10.89 -9.71
C ILE A 163 -11.52 11.68 -8.61
N LEU A 164 -12.27 10.99 -7.76
CA LEU A 164 -12.84 11.52 -6.52
C LEU A 164 -12.28 10.77 -5.32
N VAL A 165 -11.68 11.52 -4.40
CA VAL A 165 -11.19 10.98 -3.13
C VAL A 165 -12.11 11.40 -1.99
N PHE A 166 -12.59 10.41 -1.26
CA PHE A 166 -13.31 10.54 -0.01
C PHE A 166 -12.37 10.27 1.17
N TYR A 167 -12.42 11.12 2.18
CA TYR A 167 -11.67 10.94 3.43
C TYR A 167 -12.55 11.29 4.63
N PRO A 168 -12.37 10.63 5.80
CA PRO A 168 -13.11 11.00 7.00
C PRO A 168 -12.67 12.38 7.46
N LYS A 169 -13.64 13.28 7.70
CA LYS A 169 -13.40 14.69 8.03
C LYS A 169 -12.38 14.87 9.16
N ASP A 170 -12.45 14.04 10.20
CA ASP A 170 -11.60 14.14 11.39
C ASP A 170 -10.62 12.94 11.53
N GLY A 171 -10.44 12.14 10.47
CA GLY A 171 -9.70 10.87 10.54
C GLY A 171 -8.38 10.83 9.77
N VAL A 172 -7.81 11.99 9.42
CA VAL A 172 -6.52 12.12 8.72
C VAL A 172 -5.65 13.18 9.40
N SER A 173 -4.32 13.08 9.29
CA SER A 173 -3.44 14.14 9.82
C SER A 173 -3.57 15.44 9.03
N GLN A 174 -3.28 16.58 9.66
CA GLN A 174 -3.34 17.91 9.02
C GLN A 174 -2.47 18.00 7.77
N ILE A 175 -1.29 17.38 7.76
CA ILE A 175 -0.39 17.37 6.59
C ILE A 175 -1.03 16.56 5.45
N GLN A 176 -1.59 15.37 5.75
CA GLN A 176 -2.25 14.54 4.75
C GLN A 176 -3.51 15.21 4.19
N GLU A 177 -4.32 15.84 5.05
CA GLU A 177 -5.47 16.63 4.63
C GLU A 177 -5.03 17.74 3.69
N LEU A 178 -4.05 18.56 4.09
CA LEU A 178 -3.58 19.66 3.29
C LEU A 178 -3.01 19.20 1.94
N GLN A 179 -2.29 18.07 1.90
CA GLN A 179 -1.83 17.46 0.65
C GLN A 179 -2.99 17.16 -0.32
N MET A 180 -4.14 16.70 0.17
CA MET A 180 -5.33 16.42 -0.64
C MET A 180 -6.06 17.71 -1.03
N LEU A 181 -6.32 18.60 -0.08
CA LEU A 181 -7.05 19.85 -0.31
C LEU A 181 -6.33 20.81 -1.27
N THR A 182 -5.01 20.70 -1.37
CA THR A 182 -4.16 21.47 -2.29
C THR A 182 -3.78 20.72 -3.55
N GLN A 183 -4.38 19.55 -3.81
CA GLN A 183 -4.08 18.77 -5.01
C GLN A 183 -4.36 19.59 -6.27
N GLU A 184 -3.42 19.57 -7.21
CA GLU A 184 -3.57 20.17 -8.55
C GLU A 184 -4.10 19.17 -9.57
N GLY A 185 -4.68 19.66 -10.67
CA GLY A 185 -5.24 18.86 -11.77
C GLY A 185 -6.68 19.25 -12.08
N GLY A 186 -7.06 19.18 -13.34
CA GLY A 186 -8.42 19.51 -13.84
C GLY A 186 -9.40 18.35 -13.75
N ASN A 187 -8.91 17.14 -13.50
CA ASN A 187 -9.71 15.91 -13.45
C ASN A 187 -9.87 15.33 -12.02
N VAL A 188 -9.46 16.08 -11.00
CA VAL A 188 -9.40 15.63 -9.60
C VAL A 188 -10.47 16.31 -8.75
N GLY A 189 -11.05 15.55 -7.83
CA GLY A 189 -11.98 16.00 -6.80
C GLY A 189 -11.63 15.41 -5.44
N VAL A 190 -11.89 16.17 -4.38
CA VAL A 190 -11.68 15.76 -2.99
C VAL A 190 -12.90 16.15 -2.18
N CYS A 191 -13.40 15.23 -1.38
CA CYS A 191 -14.60 15.41 -0.58
C CYS A 191 -14.42 14.77 0.81
N ALA A 192 -14.64 15.55 1.86
CA ALA A 192 -14.65 15.02 3.22
C ALA A 192 -16.00 14.34 3.50
N VAL A 193 -15.97 13.22 4.23
CA VAL A 193 -17.17 12.49 4.68
C VAL A 193 -17.29 12.65 6.18
N VAL A 194 -18.47 13.02 6.65
CA VAL A 194 -18.81 13.02 8.08
C VAL A 194 -18.92 11.56 8.54
N GLY A 195 -17.97 11.11 9.37
CA GLY A 195 -17.86 9.71 9.79
C GLY A 195 -16.40 9.26 9.90
N ASN A 196 -16.18 7.95 9.92
CA ASN A 196 -14.85 7.34 9.97
C ASN A 196 -14.43 6.76 8.60
N PHE A 197 -13.23 6.15 8.55
CA PHE A 197 -12.70 5.55 7.32
C PHE A 197 -13.58 4.41 6.78
N ASP A 198 -14.15 3.58 7.67
CA ASP A 198 -15.00 2.47 7.27
C ASP A 198 -16.33 2.95 6.66
N ASP A 199 -16.88 4.08 7.13
CA ASP A 199 -18.06 4.73 6.52
C ASP A 199 -17.76 5.15 5.07
N ALA A 200 -16.67 5.89 4.86
CA ALA A 200 -16.24 6.32 3.52
C ALA A 200 -15.96 5.12 2.60
N GLN A 201 -15.31 4.08 3.12
CA GLN A 201 -15.03 2.85 2.38
C GLN A 201 -16.30 2.09 2.02
N THR A 202 -17.28 2.04 2.94
CA THR A 202 -18.57 1.38 2.71
C THR A 202 -19.38 2.13 1.65
N GLY A 203 -19.48 3.46 1.75
CA GLY A 203 -20.16 4.27 0.74
C GLY A 203 -19.55 4.13 -0.65
N VAL A 204 -18.21 4.10 -0.77
CA VAL A 204 -17.55 3.80 -2.05
C VAL A 204 -17.92 2.40 -2.58
N LYS A 205 -17.96 1.36 -1.72
CA LYS A 205 -18.37 0.01 -2.14
C LYS A 205 -19.82 -0.04 -2.59
N GLU A 206 -20.72 0.64 -1.89
CA GLU A 206 -22.13 0.73 -2.25
C GLU A 206 -22.31 1.36 -3.64
N LEU A 207 -21.60 2.46 -3.92
CA LEU A 207 -21.56 3.09 -5.24
C LEU A 207 -21.08 2.13 -6.34
N PHE A 208 -20.05 1.32 -6.07
CA PHE A 208 -19.59 0.29 -7.02
C PHE A 208 -20.59 -0.85 -7.23
N SER A 209 -21.40 -1.18 -6.22
CA SER A 209 -22.39 -2.27 -6.30
C SER A 209 -23.73 -1.83 -6.88
N ASN A 210 -24.01 -0.52 -6.94
CA ASN A 210 -25.27 0.01 -7.42
C ASN A 210 -25.36 -0.05 -8.96
N GLU A 211 -26.09 -1.04 -9.46
CA GLU A 211 -26.25 -1.28 -10.89
C GLU A 211 -26.97 -0.13 -11.62
N GLU A 212 -27.95 0.51 -10.99
CA GLU A 212 -28.66 1.65 -11.59
C GLU A 212 -27.72 2.83 -11.82
N VAL A 213 -26.89 3.15 -10.83
CA VAL A 213 -25.86 4.20 -10.94
C VAL A 213 -24.86 3.85 -12.04
N ARG A 214 -24.38 2.61 -12.08
CA ARG A 214 -23.43 2.15 -13.11
C ARG A 214 -24.02 2.26 -14.51
N GLN A 215 -25.26 1.83 -14.71
CA GLN A 215 -25.92 1.93 -16.01
C GLN A 215 -26.16 3.38 -16.41
N ALA A 216 -26.57 4.24 -15.48
CA ALA A 216 -26.74 5.67 -15.73
C ALA A 216 -25.43 6.35 -16.15
N LEU A 217 -24.32 6.03 -15.48
CA LEU A 217 -23.00 6.55 -15.81
C LEU A 217 -22.44 5.96 -17.11
N ALA A 218 -22.65 4.67 -17.37
CA ALA A 218 -22.27 4.04 -18.62
C ALA A 218 -22.94 4.71 -19.83
N LYS A 219 -24.23 5.07 -19.73
CA LYS A 219 -24.95 5.84 -20.76
C LYS A 219 -24.37 7.24 -20.99
N LYS A 220 -23.72 7.82 -19.98
CA LYS A 220 -23.00 9.11 -20.06
C LYS A 220 -21.54 8.95 -20.51
N GLY A 221 -21.10 7.74 -20.87
CA GLY A 221 -19.72 7.49 -21.31
C GLY A 221 -18.72 7.33 -20.15
N TYR A 222 -19.19 6.98 -18.95
CA TYR A 222 -18.34 6.77 -17.78
C TYR A 222 -18.32 5.30 -17.31
N LEU A 223 -17.17 4.85 -16.82
CA LEU A 223 -16.98 3.55 -16.18
C LEU A 223 -16.40 3.76 -14.78
N PHE A 224 -16.99 3.16 -13.76
CA PHE A 224 -16.37 3.14 -12.44
C PHE A 224 -15.16 2.21 -12.40
N SER A 225 -14.07 2.67 -11.78
CA SER A 225 -12.92 1.85 -11.39
C SER A 225 -12.38 2.31 -10.03
N SER A 226 -11.56 1.48 -9.39
CA SER A 226 -10.97 1.80 -8.10
C SER A 226 -9.44 1.82 -8.16
N ALA A 227 -8.83 2.83 -7.54
CA ALA A 227 -7.40 2.88 -7.25
C ALA A 227 -7.03 2.31 -5.86
N ASN A 228 -8.01 1.68 -5.17
CA ASN A 228 -7.78 1.04 -3.88
C ASN A 228 -6.86 -0.19 -4.02
N SER A 229 -6.32 -0.64 -2.89
CA SER A 229 -5.36 -1.76 -2.80
C SER A 229 -5.88 -3.11 -3.31
N ILE A 230 -7.15 -3.20 -3.72
CA ILE A 230 -7.73 -4.39 -4.34
C ILE A 230 -7.30 -4.55 -5.80
N ASN A 231 -6.92 -3.49 -6.52
CA ASN A 231 -6.53 -3.59 -7.92
C ASN A 231 -5.20 -4.36 -8.07
N TRP A 232 -5.08 -5.29 -9.03
CA TRP A 232 -3.81 -6.00 -9.25
C TRP A 232 -2.66 -5.05 -9.65
N GLY A 233 -2.96 -3.99 -10.40
CA GLY A 233 -2.01 -2.92 -10.74
C GLY A 233 -1.50 -2.14 -9.53
N ARG A 234 -2.13 -2.28 -8.35
CA ARG A 234 -1.58 -1.78 -7.08
C ARG A 234 -0.59 -2.74 -6.44
N VAL A 235 -0.83 -4.05 -6.51
CA VAL A 235 -0.01 -5.07 -5.85
C VAL A 235 1.27 -5.35 -6.65
N LEU A 236 1.16 -5.49 -7.98
CA LEU A 236 2.28 -5.86 -8.83
C LEU A 236 3.52 -4.96 -8.67
N PRO A 237 3.41 -3.61 -8.70
CA PRO A 237 4.59 -2.75 -8.55
C PRO A 237 5.27 -2.90 -7.18
N GLN A 238 4.54 -3.37 -6.16
CA GLN A 238 5.08 -3.55 -4.81
C GLN A 238 6.05 -4.76 -4.72
N LEU A 239 5.99 -5.71 -5.65
CA LEU A 239 6.96 -6.81 -5.70
C LEU A 239 8.37 -6.28 -6.03
N VAL A 240 8.46 -5.23 -6.85
CA VAL A 240 9.71 -4.73 -7.41
C VAL A 240 10.67 -4.27 -6.32
N TYR A 241 10.20 -3.51 -5.32
CA TYR A 241 11.10 -2.95 -4.32
C TYR A 241 11.68 -3.99 -3.35
N TYR A 242 11.01 -5.14 -3.16
CA TYR A 242 11.60 -6.22 -2.36
C TYR A 242 12.72 -6.94 -3.13
N VAL A 243 12.53 -7.18 -4.43
CA VAL A 243 13.61 -7.71 -5.27
C VAL A 243 14.76 -6.70 -5.37
N SER A 244 14.43 -5.42 -5.56
CA SER A 244 15.41 -4.32 -5.61
C SER A 244 16.21 -4.24 -4.33
N ALA A 245 15.57 -4.32 -3.16
CA ALA A 245 16.24 -4.27 -1.87
C ALA A 245 17.28 -5.38 -1.72
N CYS A 246 16.93 -6.62 -2.09
CA CYS A 246 17.89 -7.73 -2.08
C CYS A 246 19.03 -7.50 -3.08
N CYS A 247 18.74 -7.00 -4.29
CA CYS A 247 19.77 -6.68 -5.28
C CYS A 247 20.74 -5.60 -4.76
N ASP A 248 20.23 -4.56 -4.11
CA ASP A 248 21.04 -3.48 -3.55
C ASP A 248 21.89 -3.97 -2.37
N LEU A 249 21.32 -4.76 -1.47
CA LEU A 249 22.06 -5.35 -0.35
C LEU A 249 23.12 -6.36 -0.80
N LEU A 250 22.88 -7.11 -1.87
CA LEU A 250 23.89 -7.98 -2.49
C LEU A 250 25.00 -7.17 -3.17
N ARG A 251 24.64 -6.11 -3.90
CA ARG A 251 25.60 -5.19 -4.53
C ARG A 251 26.50 -4.54 -3.49
N ASP A 252 25.93 -4.11 -2.37
CA ASP A 252 26.62 -3.39 -1.31
C ASP A 252 27.24 -4.32 -0.25
N GLU A 253 27.33 -5.62 -0.56
CA GLU A 253 27.94 -6.68 0.27
C GLU A 253 27.37 -6.75 1.70
N LYS A 254 26.10 -6.34 1.88
CA LYS A 254 25.35 -6.44 3.13
C LYS A 254 24.66 -7.79 3.28
N LEU A 255 24.43 -8.50 2.17
CA LEU A 255 24.00 -9.88 2.14
C LEU A 255 24.98 -10.71 1.30
N ALA A 256 25.22 -11.95 1.72
CA ALA A 256 25.92 -12.93 0.89
C ALA A 256 24.96 -13.53 -0.16
N PRO A 257 25.47 -14.00 -1.32
CA PRO A 257 24.66 -14.70 -2.30
C PRO A 257 23.89 -15.88 -1.68
N GLY A 258 22.57 -15.92 -1.90
CA GLY A 258 21.69 -16.95 -1.34
C GLY A 258 21.40 -16.84 0.16
N GLN A 259 21.93 -15.82 0.85
CA GLN A 259 21.63 -15.59 2.26
C GLN A 259 20.14 -15.29 2.45
N THR A 260 19.54 -15.99 3.40
CA THR A 260 18.15 -15.74 3.79
C THR A 260 18.02 -14.39 4.47
N VAL A 261 16.93 -13.67 4.15
CA VAL A 261 16.56 -12.41 4.79
C VAL A 261 15.12 -12.47 5.29
N ASN A 262 14.84 -11.95 6.47
CA ASN A 262 13.48 -11.75 6.97
C ASN A 262 12.92 -10.42 6.45
N VAL A 263 11.60 -10.30 6.32
CA VAL A 263 10.96 -9.05 5.89
C VAL A 263 9.92 -8.64 6.91
N CYS A 264 10.05 -7.46 7.51
CA CYS A 264 9.11 -6.90 8.47
C CYS A 264 8.35 -5.72 7.86
N VAL A 265 7.03 -5.79 7.93
CA VAL A 265 6.14 -4.85 7.22
C VAL A 265 5.09 -4.29 8.17
N PRO A 266 5.03 -2.96 8.35
CA PRO A 266 3.90 -2.32 8.99
C PRO A 266 2.66 -2.48 8.10
N THR A 267 1.66 -3.20 8.58
CA THR A 267 0.61 -3.80 7.75
C THR A 267 -0.78 -3.37 8.17
N GLY A 268 -1.48 -2.69 7.25
CA GLY A 268 -2.93 -2.47 7.28
C GLY A 268 -3.65 -3.42 6.32
N ASN A 269 -3.89 -3.00 5.08
CA ASN A 269 -4.64 -3.73 4.06
C ASN A 269 -3.92 -4.93 3.38
N PHE A 270 -2.89 -5.50 4.00
CA PHE A 270 -2.10 -6.68 3.59
C PHE A 270 -1.34 -6.61 2.24
N GLY A 271 -1.59 -5.63 1.38
CA GLY A 271 -1.01 -5.60 0.02
C GLY A 271 0.52 -5.56 -0.02
N ASN A 272 1.15 -4.86 0.93
CA ASN A 272 2.61 -4.71 0.99
C ASN A 272 3.29 -6.03 1.41
N ILE A 273 2.87 -6.64 2.53
CA ILE A 273 3.43 -7.92 2.95
C ILE A 273 3.05 -9.07 2.01
N LEU A 274 1.91 -8.97 1.31
CA LEU A 274 1.54 -9.90 0.25
C LEU A 274 2.51 -9.82 -0.94
N ALA A 275 3.01 -8.64 -1.28
CA ALA A 275 4.04 -8.50 -2.31
C ALA A 275 5.35 -9.20 -1.91
N ALA A 276 5.77 -9.06 -0.65
CA ALA A 276 6.91 -9.80 -0.09
C ALA A 276 6.68 -11.33 -0.14
N TYR A 277 5.47 -11.78 0.18
CA TYR A 277 5.07 -13.17 0.04
C TYR A 277 5.16 -13.66 -1.41
N TYR A 278 4.68 -12.87 -2.38
CA TYR A 278 4.76 -13.27 -3.77
C TYR A 278 6.19 -13.37 -4.26
N VAL A 279 7.09 -12.43 -3.97
CA VAL A 279 8.49 -12.56 -4.39
C VAL A 279 9.22 -13.71 -3.70
N ARG A 280 8.85 -14.04 -2.45
CA ARG A 280 9.28 -15.29 -1.78
C ARG A 280 8.83 -16.51 -2.58
N GLU A 281 7.56 -16.56 -2.98
CA GLU A 281 7.04 -17.65 -3.82
C GLU A 281 7.62 -17.61 -5.25
N MET A 282 8.13 -16.48 -5.73
CA MET A 282 8.91 -16.41 -6.98
C MET A 282 10.31 -17.02 -6.82
N GLY A 283 10.81 -17.21 -5.59
CA GLY A 283 12.12 -17.83 -5.30
C GLY A 283 13.16 -16.90 -4.65
N LEU A 284 12.78 -15.68 -4.29
CA LEU A 284 13.64 -14.79 -3.50
C LEU A 284 13.89 -15.42 -2.11
N PRO A 285 15.13 -15.40 -1.56
CA PRO A 285 15.47 -16.09 -0.31
C PRO A 285 14.93 -15.36 0.93
N ILE A 286 13.60 -15.22 1.01
CA ILE A 286 12.92 -14.65 2.16
C ILE A 286 12.56 -15.77 3.15
N GLY A 287 13.02 -15.60 4.40
CA GLY A 287 12.71 -16.47 5.53
C GLY A 287 11.30 -16.22 6.05
N GLN A 288 11.21 -15.46 7.14
CA GLN A 288 9.96 -15.05 7.79
C GLN A 288 9.42 -13.73 7.23
N LEU A 289 8.10 -13.66 7.13
CA LEU A 289 7.32 -12.46 6.87
C LEU A 289 6.70 -11.97 8.18
N ILE A 290 7.24 -10.90 8.74
CA ILE A 290 6.83 -10.35 10.03
C ILE A 290 5.78 -9.27 9.78
N CYS A 291 4.53 -9.57 10.14
CA CYS A 291 3.40 -8.67 10.07
C CYS A 291 3.33 -7.84 11.34
N ALA A 292 3.53 -6.53 11.21
CA ALA A 292 3.48 -5.59 12.31
C ALA A 292 2.16 -4.81 12.26
N SER A 293 1.32 -4.97 13.29
CA SER A 293 0.09 -4.20 13.48
C SER A 293 0.25 -3.15 14.58
N ASN A 294 -0.56 -2.10 14.55
CA ASN A 294 -0.70 -1.22 15.71
C ASN A 294 -1.75 -1.81 16.67
N SER A 295 -2.37 -1.00 17.54
CA SER A 295 -3.46 -1.46 18.41
C SER A 295 -4.64 -2.12 17.66
N ASN A 296 -4.83 -1.84 16.37
CA ASN A 296 -5.77 -2.56 15.50
C ASN A 296 -5.13 -3.88 15.00
N ASN A 297 -5.02 -4.85 15.91
CA ASN A 297 -4.20 -6.06 15.76
C ASN A 297 -4.96 -7.30 15.21
N VAL A 298 -6.01 -7.11 14.40
CA VAL A 298 -6.80 -8.22 13.83
C VAL A 298 -5.94 -9.21 13.02
N LEU A 299 -4.90 -8.70 12.35
CA LEU A 299 -3.96 -9.53 11.58
C LEU A 299 -3.00 -10.32 12.48
N THR A 300 -2.58 -9.74 13.60
CA THR A 300 -1.74 -10.41 14.59
C THR A 300 -2.45 -11.63 15.16
N ASP A 301 -3.71 -11.45 15.59
CA ASP A 301 -4.54 -12.53 16.13
C ASP A 301 -4.83 -13.59 15.06
N PHE A 302 -5.11 -13.19 13.82
CA PHE A 302 -5.30 -14.14 12.73
C PHE A 302 -4.06 -15.00 12.47
N ILE A 303 -2.86 -14.38 12.45
CA ILE A 303 -1.61 -15.11 12.22
C ILE A 303 -1.29 -16.05 13.40
N ARG A 304 -1.54 -15.62 14.63
CA ARG A 304 -1.28 -16.41 15.85
C ARG A 304 -2.30 -17.52 16.05
N GLU A 305 -3.57 -17.26 15.81
CA GLU A 305 -4.65 -18.17 16.22
C GLU A 305 -5.39 -18.84 15.07
N GLY A 306 -5.26 -18.33 13.83
CA GLY A 306 -6.06 -18.78 12.69
C GLY A 306 -7.50 -18.25 12.72
N VAL A 307 -7.80 -17.29 13.60
CA VAL A 307 -9.13 -16.69 13.75
C VAL A 307 -9.09 -15.25 13.27
N TYR A 308 -9.91 -14.92 12.29
CA TYR A 308 -10.08 -13.54 11.82
C TYR A 308 -11.41 -13.00 12.34
N ASP A 309 -11.38 -12.03 13.26
CA ASP A 309 -12.57 -11.49 13.92
C ASP A 309 -12.56 -9.96 13.93
N ARG A 310 -13.48 -9.36 13.16
CA ARG A 310 -13.63 -7.89 13.09
C ARG A 310 -14.52 -7.32 14.19
N ASN A 311 -15.15 -8.16 15.02
CA ASN A 311 -16.05 -7.72 16.09
C ASN A 311 -15.25 -7.23 17.30
N ARG A 312 -14.56 -6.11 17.13
CA ARG A 312 -13.67 -5.51 18.13
C ARG A 312 -13.67 -3.99 18.05
N PRO A 313 -13.21 -3.28 19.09
CA PRO A 313 -13.08 -1.83 19.04
C PRO A 313 -12.12 -1.38 17.93
N PHE A 314 -12.46 -0.26 17.30
CA PHE A 314 -11.56 0.49 16.42
C PHE A 314 -10.74 1.48 17.25
N HIS A 315 -9.43 1.51 17.05
CA HIS A 315 -8.54 2.43 17.74
C HIS A 315 -7.97 3.45 16.75
N ASN A 316 -8.15 4.73 17.02
CA ASN A 316 -7.38 5.78 16.35
C ASN A 316 -5.98 5.78 16.97
N THR A 317 -4.95 5.53 16.16
CA THR A 317 -3.56 5.44 16.64
C THR A 317 -2.67 6.51 16.02
N MET A 318 -1.43 6.59 16.48
CA MET A 318 -0.39 7.43 15.87
C MET A 318 0.03 6.95 14.46
N SER A 319 -0.43 5.77 14.02
CA SER A 319 -0.12 5.17 12.73
C SER A 319 -1.39 4.95 11.89
N PRO A 320 -2.11 6.04 11.53
CA PRO A 320 -3.50 5.97 11.03
C PRO A 320 -3.68 5.25 9.69
N SER A 321 -2.61 5.05 8.90
CA SER A 321 -2.69 4.25 7.67
C SER A 321 -2.82 2.74 7.92
N MET A 322 -2.67 2.30 9.17
CA MET A 322 -2.79 0.91 9.60
C MET A 322 -4.05 0.64 10.43
N ASP A 323 -4.81 1.67 10.79
CA ASP A 323 -6.04 1.56 11.58
C ASP A 323 -7.14 0.91 10.74
N ILE A 324 -7.26 -0.42 10.84
CA ILE A 324 -8.20 -1.24 10.05
C ILE A 324 -8.79 -2.38 10.88
N LEU A 325 -10.06 -2.71 10.63
CA LEU A 325 -10.70 -3.95 11.11
C LEU A 325 -10.77 -5.03 10.03
N ILE A 326 -10.73 -4.63 8.75
CA ILE A 326 -10.80 -5.52 7.60
C ILE A 326 -9.60 -5.28 6.69
N SER A 327 -8.80 -6.32 6.48
CA SER A 327 -7.62 -6.26 5.62
C SER A 327 -7.94 -6.80 4.23
N SER A 328 -8.06 -5.90 3.24
CA SER A 328 -8.61 -6.26 1.93
C SER A 328 -7.82 -7.36 1.20
N ASN A 329 -6.47 -7.32 1.24
CA ASN A 329 -5.65 -8.29 0.50
C ASN A 329 -5.42 -9.62 1.22
N LEU A 330 -5.95 -9.79 2.44
CA LEU A 330 -5.85 -11.07 3.13
C LEU A 330 -6.55 -12.20 2.35
N GLU A 331 -7.60 -11.88 1.60
CA GLU A 331 -8.30 -12.83 0.73
C GLU A 331 -7.38 -13.46 -0.34
N ARG A 332 -6.44 -12.68 -0.90
CA ARG A 332 -5.43 -13.21 -1.84
C ARG A 332 -4.46 -14.18 -1.17
N LEU A 333 -4.09 -13.92 0.10
CA LEU A 333 -3.29 -14.86 0.86
C LEU A 333 -4.09 -16.13 1.17
N LEU A 334 -5.35 -16.02 1.59
CA LEU A 334 -6.21 -17.18 1.84
C LEU A 334 -6.26 -18.08 0.60
N TYR A 335 -6.52 -17.50 -0.58
CA TYR A 335 -6.48 -18.26 -1.83
C TYR A 335 -5.12 -18.90 -2.10
N SER A 336 -4.02 -18.21 -1.82
CA SER A 336 -2.67 -18.76 -2.00
C SER A 336 -2.38 -19.94 -1.05
N LEU A 337 -2.97 -19.94 0.14
CA LEU A 337 -2.80 -21.00 1.15
C LEU A 337 -3.74 -22.18 0.93
N THR A 338 -4.98 -21.94 0.48
CA THR A 338 -6.00 -22.98 0.25
C THR A 338 -5.86 -23.60 -1.14
N GLN A 339 -5.60 -22.75 -2.16
CA GLN A 339 -5.77 -23.04 -3.59
C GLN A 339 -7.19 -23.51 -3.95
N ASP A 340 -8.17 -23.17 -3.11
CA ASP A 340 -9.56 -23.57 -3.23
C ASP A 340 -10.48 -22.33 -3.17
N PRO A 341 -11.12 -21.95 -4.29
CA PRO A 341 -12.02 -20.80 -4.32
C PRO A 341 -13.31 -21.01 -3.50
N ALA A 342 -13.76 -22.26 -3.32
CA ALA A 342 -14.95 -22.55 -2.52
C ALA A 342 -14.67 -22.32 -1.02
N GLU A 343 -13.48 -22.70 -0.55
CA GLU A 343 -13.04 -22.45 0.83
C GLU A 343 -12.96 -20.93 1.10
N VAL A 344 -12.35 -20.16 0.18
CA VAL A 344 -12.27 -18.69 0.28
C VAL A 344 -13.65 -18.05 0.29
N LYS A 345 -14.55 -18.47 -0.62
CA LYS A 345 -15.93 -17.99 -0.67
C LYS A 345 -16.66 -18.26 0.65
N GLY A 346 -16.44 -19.43 1.25
CA GLY A 346 -16.95 -19.78 2.58
C GLY A 346 -16.47 -18.83 3.67
N TYR A 347 -15.17 -18.52 3.73
CA TYR A 347 -14.62 -17.56 4.70
C TYR A 347 -15.21 -16.16 4.51
N MET A 348 -15.35 -15.69 3.27
CA MET A 348 -15.90 -14.37 2.99
C MET A 348 -17.40 -14.28 3.32
N ALA A 349 -18.16 -15.36 3.11
CA ALA A 349 -19.57 -15.45 3.51
C ALA A 349 -19.72 -15.40 5.04
N GLN A 350 -18.87 -16.11 5.79
CA GLN A 350 -18.85 -16.05 7.25
C GLN A 350 -18.49 -14.65 7.75
N LEU A 351 -17.47 -14.01 7.17
CA LEU A 351 -17.08 -12.63 7.52
C LEU A 351 -18.24 -11.64 7.30
N ALA A 352 -18.97 -11.77 6.19
CA ALA A 352 -20.14 -10.94 5.91
C ALA A 352 -21.28 -11.18 6.92
N ALA A 353 -21.56 -12.45 7.25
CA ALA A 353 -22.70 -12.82 8.10
C ALA A 353 -22.48 -12.57 9.60
N SER A 354 -21.29 -12.92 10.12
CA SER A 354 -21.00 -12.90 11.57
C SER A 354 -19.83 -11.99 11.95
N GLY A 355 -19.13 -11.40 10.97
CA GLY A 355 -17.91 -10.63 11.23
C GLY A 355 -16.68 -11.48 11.55
N ARG A 356 -16.76 -12.81 11.45
CA ARG A 356 -15.67 -13.69 11.85
C ARG A 356 -15.58 -14.95 10.98
N TYR A 357 -14.37 -15.47 10.79
CA TYR A 357 -14.13 -16.84 10.35
C TYR A 357 -12.92 -17.45 11.07
N GLN A 358 -12.80 -18.77 11.02
CA GLN A 358 -11.63 -19.50 11.48
C GLN A 358 -11.15 -20.43 10.38
N VAL A 359 -9.85 -20.42 10.11
CA VAL A 359 -9.23 -21.34 9.14
C VAL A 359 -8.96 -22.70 9.78
N SER A 360 -8.91 -23.74 8.98
CA SER A 360 -8.53 -25.09 9.46
C SER A 360 -7.09 -25.13 9.97
N ASP A 361 -6.77 -26.10 10.83
CA ASP A 361 -5.41 -26.29 11.37
C ASP A 361 -4.36 -26.44 10.26
N ARG A 362 -4.72 -27.12 9.16
CA ARG A 362 -3.88 -27.22 7.95
C ARG A 362 -3.47 -25.86 7.40
N ILE A 363 -4.41 -24.90 7.35
CA ILE A 363 -4.15 -23.55 6.83
C ILE A 363 -3.42 -22.72 7.88
N LYS A 364 -3.78 -22.85 9.17
CA LYS A 364 -3.07 -22.22 10.29
C LYS A 364 -1.58 -22.61 10.29
N ASP A 365 -1.26 -23.89 10.13
CA ASP A 365 0.12 -24.38 10.05
C ASP A 365 0.88 -23.79 8.85
N ARG A 366 0.23 -23.71 7.67
CA ARG A 366 0.84 -23.13 6.47
C ARG A 366 1.11 -21.63 6.64
N LEU A 367 0.19 -20.92 7.31
CA LEU A 367 0.29 -19.50 7.65
C LEU A 367 1.46 -19.27 8.61
N GLN A 368 1.49 -19.97 9.75
CA GLN A 368 2.48 -19.78 10.82
C GLN A 368 3.91 -20.20 10.45
N LYS A 369 4.08 -21.07 9.45
CA LYS A 369 5.39 -21.43 8.88
C LYS A 369 6.06 -20.28 8.11
N ARG A 370 5.28 -19.30 7.68
CA ARG A 370 5.73 -18.22 6.78
C ARG A 370 5.57 -16.83 7.40
N PHE A 371 4.52 -16.65 8.19
CA PHE A 371 4.16 -15.36 8.77
C PHE A 371 4.28 -15.40 10.29
N LYS A 372 4.73 -14.28 10.86
CA LYS A 372 4.73 -14.03 12.30
C LYS A 372 4.02 -12.71 12.57
N GLY A 373 3.09 -12.70 13.51
CA GLY A 373 2.28 -11.54 13.84
C GLY A 373 2.68 -10.94 15.18
N TYR A 374 2.91 -9.64 15.21
CA TYR A 374 3.17 -8.86 16.42
C TYR A 374 2.42 -7.54 16.35
N PHE A 375 2.24 -6.88 17.48
CA PHE A 375 1.63 -5.56 17.51
C PHE A 375 2.35 -4.60 18.46
N CYS A 376 2.11 -3.31 18.26
CA CYS A 376 2.72 -2.22 19.02
C CYS A 376 1.63 -1.18 19.32
N ASP A 377 1.53 -0.72 20.57
CA ASP A 377 0.65 0.40 20.92
C ASP A 377 1.37 1.75 20.72
N ASP A 378 0.65 2.86 20.88
CA ASP A 378 1.19 4.21 20.67
C ASP A 378 2.33 4.55 21.64
N ARG A 379 2.26 4.06 22.89
CA ARG A 379 3.29 4.30 23.89
C ARG A 379 4.60 3.64 23.50
N GLU A 380 4.56 2.37 23.09
CA GLU A 380 5.76 1.66 22.63
C GLU A 380 6.23 2.23 21.28
N THR A 381 5.31 2.65 20.40
CA THR A 381 5.65 3.34 19.14
C THR A 381 6.51 4.58 19.40
N GLN A 382 6.09 5.46 20.33
CA GLN A 382 6.89 6.63 20.74
C GLN A 382 8.28 6.22 21.27
N ARG A 383 8.31 5.20 22.14
CA ARG A 383 9.54 4.68 22.74
C ARG A 383 10.52 4.16 21.68
N VAL A 384 10.01 3.48 20.65
CA VAL A 384 10.81 2.93 19.55
C VAL A 384 11.35 4.03 18.66
N ILE A 385 10.56 5.05 18.29
CA ILE A 385 11.06 6.22 17.54
C ILE A 385 12.25 6.85 18.27
N ARG A 386 12.09 7.12 19.57
CA ARG A 386 13.15 7.70 20.41
C ARG A 386 14.39 6.80 20.45
N SER A 387 14.19 5.51 20.71
CA SER A 387 15.26 4.53 20.84
C SER A 387 16.08 4.38 19.56
N VAL A 388 15.42 4.30 18.39
CA VAL A 388 16.10 4.17 17.09
C VAL A 388 16.88 5.44 16.77
N TYR A 389 16.30 6.62 17.03
CA TYR A 389 17.00 7.89 16.81
C TYR A 389 18.22 8.06 17.74
N ASP A 390 18.06 7.81 19.05
CA ASP A 390 19.15 7.96 20.02
C ASP A 390 20.30 6.98 19.80
N ARG A 391 19.99 5.74 19.39
CA ARG A 391 21.00 4.68 19.22
C ARG A 391 21.70 4.74 17.87
N PHE A 392 20.98 5.09 16.81
CA PHE A 392 21.47 4.94 15.43
C PHE A 392 21.53 6.26 14.67
N GLY A 393 21.00 7.36 15.22
CA GLY A 393 20.84 8.62 14.49
C GLY A 393 19.86 8.52 13.31
N TYR A 394 19.08 7.45 13.24
CA TYR A 394 18.15 7.18 12.13
C TYR A 394 16.74 7.57 12.53
N LEU A 395 16.15 8.52 11.80
CA LEU A 395 14.81 9.02 12.10
C LEU A 395 13.76 8.17 11.38
N ILE A 396 12.77 7.69 12.12
CA ILE A 396 11.69 6.86 11.60
C ILE A 396 10.32 7.47 11.90
N ASP A 397 9.35 7.21 11.02
CA ASP A 397 7.97 7.58 11.23
C ASP A 397 7.25 6.60 12.18
N THR A 398 6.01 6.91 12.53
CA THR A 398 5.19 6.10 13.44
C THR A 398 4.90 4.69 12.89
N HIS A 399 4.71 4.53 11.57
CA HIS A 399 4.45 3.22 10.96
C HIS A 399 5.71 2.38 10.94
N THR A 400 6.84 2.96 10.55
CA THR A 400 8.14 2.27 10.56
C THR A 400 8.49 1.82 12.00
N ALA A 401 8.21 2.64 13.02
CA ALA A 401 8.43 2.27 14.41
C ALA A 401 7.62 1.04 14.87
N VAL A 402 6.38 0.89 14.42
CA VAL A 402 5.59 -0.33 14.66
C VAL A 402 6.29 -1.58 14.11
N ALA A 403 6.92 -1.47 12.93
CA ALA A 403 7.68 -2.57 12.34
C ALA A 403 8.98 -2.87 13.10
N PHE A 404 9.71 -1.85 13.57
CA PHE A 404 10.89 -2.04 14.43
C PHE A 404 10.51 -2.75 15.75
N SER A 405 9.39 -2.35 16.38
CA SER A 405 8.85 -3.03 17.56
C SER A 405 8.56 -4.51 17.27
N ALA A 406 7.85 -4.80 16.18
CA ALA A 406 7.50 -6.17 15.80
C ALA A 406 8.74 -7.04 15.51
N LEU A 407 9.75 -6.49 14.85
CA LEU A 407 11.01 -7.18 14.58
C LEU A 407 11.77 -7.50 15.87
N GLU A 408 11.80 -6.56 16.81
CA GLU A 408 12.42 -6.77 18.13
C GLU A 408 11.68 -7.84 18.93
N GLN A 409 10.34 -7.79 18.99
CA GLN A 409 9.53 -8.84 19.63
C GLN A 409 9.76 -10.21 18.99
N TYR A 410 9.83 -10.28 17.66
CA TYR A 410 10.15 -11.51 16.93
C TYR A 410 11.52 -12.09 17.32
N ARG A 411 12.55 -11.25 17.34
CA ARG A 411 13.92 -11.64 17.74
C ARG A 411 13.95 -12.14 19.18
N GLN A 412 13.26 -11.45 20.09
CA GLN A 412 13.17 -11.85 21.50
C GLN A 412 12.42 -13.18 21.70
N GLU A 413 11.30 -13.37 20.99
CA GLU A 413 10.46 -14.58 21.10
C GLU A 413 11.15 -15.81 20.50
N THR A 414 11.87 -15.65 19.39
CA THR A 414 12.39 -16.78 18.59
C THR A 414 13.89 -17.00 18.66
N GLY A 415 14.67 -15.98 19.06
CA GLY A 415 16.12 -15.98 18.97
C GLY A 415 16.67 -15.86 17.53
N ASP A 416 15.82 -15.72 16.51
CA ASP A 416 16.24 -15.60 15.11
C ASP A 416 16.81 -14.19 14.83
N ASN A 417 18.14 -14.13 14.65
CA ASN A 417 18.87 -12.91 14.31
C ASN A 417 19.21 -12.81 12.82
N THR A 418 18.54 -13.58 11.95
CA THR A 418 18.65 -13.45 10.49
C THR A 418 18.49 -11.98 10.08
N PRO A 419 19.30 -11.46 9.14
CA PRO A 419 19.16 -10.10 8.66
C PRO A 419 17.72 -9.81 8.22
N ALA A 420 17.25 -8.60 8.49
CA ALA A 420 15.87 -8.22 8.23
C ALA A 420 15.78 -6.94 7.40
N ILE A 421 14.89 -6.94 6.41
CA ILE A 421 14.45 -5.74 5.71
C ILE A 421 13.18 -5.23 6.40
N VAL A 422 13.23 -4.02 6.95
CA VAL A 422 12.08 -3.31 7.51
C VAL A 422 11.55 -2.35 6.45
N ALA A 423 10.30 -2.51 6.03
CA ALA A 423 9.67 -1.58 5.09
C ALA A 423 9.36 -0.25 5.81
N SER A 424 10.03 0.83 5.41
CA SER A 424 9.72 2.19 5.87
C SER A 424 8.72 2.83 4.94
N THR A 425 7.49 2.98 5.43
CA THR A 425 6.33 3.24 4.57
C THR A 425 5.97 4.70 4.40
N ALA A 426 6.49 5.59 5.23
CA ALA A 426 6.26 7.03 5.13
C ALA A 426 7.48 7.80 5.64
N SER A 427 7.67 9.01 5.12
CA SER A 427 8.68 9.92 5.66
C SER A 427 8.30 10.32 7.09
N PRO A 428 9.28 10.42 8.03
CA PRO A 428 9.02 10.94 9.38
C PRO A 428 8.32 12.30 9.37
N PHE A 429 8.59 13.13 8.36
CA PHE A 429 8.01 14.46 8.21
C PHE A 429 6.50 14.45 7.94
N LYS A 430 5.93 13.34 7.44
CA LYS A 430 4.47 13.23 7.29
C LYS A 430 3.73 13.21 8.63
N PHE A 431 4.40 12.76 9.69
CA PHE A 431 3.84 12.61 11.04
C PHE A 431 4.63 13.44 12.06
N SER A 432 5.06 14.64 11.63
CA SER A 432 6.01 15.47 12.38
C SER A 432 5.60 15.73 13.82
N GLY A 433 4.32 15.99 14.11
CA GLY A 433 3.84 16.21 15.49
C GLY A 433 4.13 15.00 16.39
N SER A 434 3.70 13.81 15.99
CA SER A 434 3.92 12.58 16.74
C SER A 434 5.41 12.20 16.85
N VAL A 435 6.21 12.48 15.81
CA VAL A 435 7.66 12.25 15.84
C VAL A 435 8.34 13.23 16.80
N LEU A 436 7.96 14.51 16.81
CA LEU A 436 8.48 15.52 17.75
C LEU A 436 8.17 15.13 19.20
N GLU A 437 6.93 14.72 19.49
CA GLU A 437 6.52 14.22 20.82
C GLU A 437 7.39 13.03 21.25
N ALA A 438 7.58 12.04 20.36
CA ALA A 438 8.43 10.90 20.64
C ALA A 438 9.89 11.30 20.90
N LEU A 439 10.38 12.36 20.25
CA LEU A 439 11.71 12.93 20.49
C LEU A 439 11.77 13.86 21.73
N GLY A 440 10.70 13.93 22.53
CA GLY A 440 10.66 14.63 23.81
C GLY A 440 10.24 16.10 23.74
N GLU A 441 9.68 16.56 22.62
CA GLU A 441 9.08 17.90 22.55
C GLU A 441 7.74 17.93 23.28
N THR A 442 7.58 18.87 24.21
CA THR A 442 6.36 19.02 25.02
C THR A 442 5.30 19.90 24.37
N ALA A 443 5.68 20.66 23.34
CA ALA A 443 4.81 21.55 22.59
C ALA A 443 5.14 21.46 21.10
N PRO A 444 4.81 20.34 20.43
CA PRO A 444 4.98 20.23 18.99
C PRO A 444 4.11 21.27 18.29
N ALA A 445 4.70 21.97 17.32
CA ALA A 445 3.97 22.87 16.45
C ALA A 445 2.93 22.07 15.62
N SER A 446 1.88 22.76 15.16
CA SER A 446 0.83 22.16 14.35
C SER A 446 1.08 22.30 12.85
N GLY A 447 0.48 21.43 12.05
CA GLY A 447 0.47 21.54 10.60
C GLY A 447 1.87 21.60 9.98
N LEU A 448 2.09 22.58 9.11
CA LEU A 448 3.37 22.75 8.41
C LEU A 448 4.49 23.26 9.30
N ASP A 449 4.19 23.97 10.39
CA ASP A 449 5.22 24.49 11.32
C ASP A 449 5.91 23.36 12.08
N ALA A 450 5.25 22.21 12.22
CA ALA A 450 5.85 20.97 12.73
C ALA A 450 7.02 20.49 11.84
N LEU A 451 6.97 20.74 10.52
CA LEU A 451 8.05 20.37 9.60
C LEU A 451 9.33 21.13 9.93
N ASP A 452 9.22 22.45 10.13
CA ASP A 452 10.36 23.31 10.41
C ASP A 452 10.95 23.00 11.79
N GLN A 453 10.11 22.76 12.79
CA GLN A 453 10.56 22.35 14.11
C GLN A 453 11.28 21.00 14.06
N LEU A 454 10.78 20.02 13.30
CA LEU A 454 11.43 18.72 13.13
C LEU A 454 12.77 18.85 12.40
N THR A 455 12.85 19.70 11.37
CA THR A 455 14.11 20.03 10.71
C THR A 455 15.10 20.69 11.68
N ALA A 456 14.66 21.67 12.46
CA ALA A 456 15.52 22.34 13.45
C ALA A 456 16.05 21.37 14.52
N LYS A 457 15.20 20.44 14.98
CA LYS A 457 15.56 19.45 16.02
C LYS A 457 16.51 18.36 15.51
N THR A 458 16.34 17.92 14.27
CA THR A 458 17.04 16.73 13.74
C THR A 458 18.15 17.06 12.75
N GLY A 459 18.19 18.27 12.21
CA GLY A 459 19.09 18.67 11.13
C GLY A 459 18.72 18.10 9.75
N LEU A 460 17.64 17.32 9.65
CA LEU A 460 17.20 16.71 8.39
C LEU A 460 16.24 17.66 7.65
N PRO A 461 16.40 17.84 6.33
CA PRO A 461 15.47 18.68 5.56
C PRO A 461 14.12 17.96 5.38
N ALA A 462 13.03 18.71 5.51
CA ALA A 462 11.72 18.21 5.10
C ALA A 462 11.71 17.87 3.59
N PRO A 463 11.11 16.74 3.18
CA PRO A 463 10.97 16.41 1.76
C PRO A 463 10.33 17.55 0.96
N ALA A 464 10.86 17.84 -0.23
CA ALA A 464 10.39 18.94 -1.07
C ALA A 464 8.87 18.91 -1.33
N PRO A 465 8.22 17.75 -1.57
CA PRO A 465 6.76 17.71 -1.74
C PRO A 465 5.95 18.14 -0.51
N LEU A 466 6.50 17.99 0.70
CA LEU A 466 5.86 18.42 1.95
C LEU A 466 6.15 19.89 2.23
N ALA A 467 7.41 20.32 2.10
CA ALA A 467 7.81 21.71 2.29
C ALA A 467 7.06 22.66 1.33
N GLY A 468 6.85 22.22 0.08
CA GLY A 468 6.13 22.99 -0.95
C GLY A 468 4.63 23.18 -0.69
N LEU A 469 4.04 22.55 0.33
CA LEU A 469 2.62 22.76 0.67
C LEU A 469 2.33 24.19 1.14
N ARG A 470 3.31 24.87 1.74
CA ARG A 470 3.16 26.27 2.23
C ARG A 470 2.76 27.25 1.12
N SER A 471 3.20 26.99 -0.11
CA SER A 471 2.91 27.85 -1.26
C SER A 471 1.67 27.45 -2.04
N LYS A 472 0.97 26.37 -1.66
CA LYS A 472 -0.20 25.88 -2.39
C LYS A 472 -1.50 26.47 -1.85
N THR A 473 -2.45 26.67 -2.77
CA THR A 473 -3.80 27.15 -2.43
C THR A 473 -4.73 25.96 -2.22
N VAL A 474 -5.55 26.02 -1.17
CA VAL A 474 -6.64 25.06 -0.95
C VAL A 474 -7.68 25.21 -2.06
N ARG A 475 -7.98 24.11 -2.75
CA ARG A 475 -8.92 24.05 -3.89
C ARG A 475 -10.24 23.36 -3.55
N PHE A 476 -10.26 22.54 -2.49
CA PHE A 476 -11.41 21.72 -2.12
C PHE A 476 -11.87 22.05 -0.70
N SER A 477 -13.18 22.13 -0.52
CA SER A 477 -13.81 22.38 0.78
C SER A 477 -15.12 21.61 0.95
N GLN A 478 -15.42 20.68 0.04
CA GLN A 478 -16.67 19.93 0.04
C GLN A 478 -16.70 18.94 1.21
N VAL A 479 -17.82 18.94 1.92
CA VAL A 479 -18.11 18.00 3.00
C VAL A 479 -19.49 17.40 2.73
N VAL A 480 -19.62 16.08 2.84
CA VAL A 480 -20.90 15.38 2.68
C VAL A 480 -21.17 14.45 3.85
N GLU A 481 -22.45 14.24 4.12
CA GLU A 481 -22.91 13.08 4.89
C GLU A 481 -22.74 11.81 4.05
N LYS A 482 -22.60 10.67 4.73
CA LYS A 482 -22.46 9.33 4.12
C LYS A 482 -23.50 9.04 3.02
N ASP A 483 -24.76 9.42 3.24
CA ASP A 483 -25.86 9.14 2.30
C ASP A 483 -25.84 10.06 1.05
N HIS A 484 -24.99 11.10 1.03
CA HIS A 484 -24.87 12.07 -0.06
C HIS A 484 -23.57 11.93 -0.86
N MET A 485 -22.83 10.83 -0.69
CA MET A 485 -21.60 10.59 -1.46
C MET A 485 -21.85 10.49 -2.97
N LEU A 486 -23.02 9.97 -3.40
CA LEU A 486 -23.40 9.91 -4.81
C LEU A 486 -23.52 11.31 -5.45
N ASP A 487 -24.00 12.29 -4.69
CA ASP A 487 -24.19 13.65 -5.20
C ASP A 487 -22.84 14.32 -5.43
N ALA A 488 -21.84 14.05 -4.58
CA ALA A 488 -20.46 14.48 -4.82
C ALA A 488 -19.87 13.86 -6.09
N VAL A 489 -20.15 12.56 -6.35
CA VAL A 489 -19.73 11.91 -7.61
C VAL A 489 -20.38 12.59 -8.81
N ARG A 490 -21.69 12.84 -8.76
CA ARG A 490 -22.41 13.51 -9.86
C ARG A 490 -21.85 14.90 -10.14
N SER A 491 -21.60 15.68 -9.09
CA SER A 491 -21.03 17.03 -9.20
C SER A 491 -19.63 17.07 -9.83
N LEU A 492 -18.83 16.00 -9.73
CA LEU A 492 -17.52 15.92 -10.38
C LEU A 492 -17.61 15.58 -11.88
N LEU A 493 -18.69 14.88 -12.27
CA LEU A 493 -18.89 14.34 -13.61
C LEU A 493 -19.71 15.25 -14.53
N GLU A 494 -20.36 16.27 -13.96
CA GLU A 494 -20.93 17.43 -14.64
C GLU A 494 -19.81 18.45 -14.97
#